data_AF-A0A6M8NF10-F1
#
_entry.id   AF-A0A6M8NF10-F1
#
_cell.length_a   1.000
_cell.length_b   1.000
_cell.length_c   1.000
_cell.angle_alpha   90.00
_cell.angle_beta   90.00
_cell.angle_gamma   90.00
#
_symmetry.space_group_name_H-M   'P 1'
#
loop_
_entity.id
_entity.type
_entity.pdbx_description
1 polymer ?
#
loop_
_entity_poly.entity_id
_entity_poly.type
_entity_poly.pdbx_seq_one_letter_code
_entity_poly.pdbx_strand_id
1 'polypeptide(L)'
;MNLSVFLENIKNNQNEVVYYCCNHVLSKKFDINNDDVEEIVLKDMFVNYENFNKALNDCAGTIYKKYEAELDDIYKNICNLFNEDFDNAYVFNYRLTRVKNQEPKQFLDIEDKDTQETVIQKFEDKINTILESKYYKENKDKLEESLIIPQRTLELIKSAVRHY
;
A
#
# COMPACT_ATOMS: atom_id res chain seq x y z
N MET A 1 -4.64 12.47 22.92
CA MET A 1 -3.81 13.49 22.26
C MET A 1 -4.75 14.39 21.50
N ASN A 2 -4.61 15.70 21.68
CA ASN A 2 -5.48 16.65 21.02
C ASN A 2 -5.20 16.67 19.51
N LEU A 3 -6.24 16.51 18.70
CA LEU A 3 -6.09 16.38 17.24
C LEU A 3 -5.55 17.66 16.59
N SER A 4 -5.94 18.83 17.07
CA SER A 4 -5.42 20.11 16.57
C SER A 4 -3.91 20.23 16.82
N VAL A 5 -3.44 19.82 17.99
CA VAL A 5 -2.00 19.80 18.32
C VAL A 5 -1.24 18.79 17.46
N PHE A 6 -1.82 17.61 17.23
CA PHE A 6 -1.23 16.60 16.35
C PHE A 6 -1.07 17.11 14.91
N LEU A 7 -2.14 17.70 14.35
CA LEU A 7 -2.11 18.24 12.99
C LEU A 7 -1.18 19.45 12.86
N GLU A 8 -1.12 20.32 13.86
CA GLU A 8 -0.20 21.45 13.87
C GLU A 8 1.26 20.99 13.95
N ASN A 9 1.55 19.92 14.68
CA ASN A 9 2.88 19.30 14.67
C ASN A 9 3.25 18.80 13.26
N ILE A 10 2.34 18.07 12.59
CA ILE A 10 2.58 17.59 11.23
C ILE A 10 2.81 18.77 10.27
N LYS A 11 1.98 19.81 10.35
CA LYS A 11 2.09 20.99 9.50
C LYS A 11 3.46 21.69 9.62
N ASN A 12 4.01 21.72 10.82
CA ASN A 12 5.28 22.41 11.10
C ASN A 12 6.52 21.56 10.82
N ASN A 13 6.39 20.23 10.82
CA ASN A 13 7.54 19.32 10.75
C ASN A 13 7.54 18.38 9.53
N GLN A 14 6.47 18.34 8.73
CA GLN A 14 6.31 17.42 7.60
C GLN A 14 5.92 18.16 6.32
N ASN A 15 5.97 17.46 5.19
CA ASN A 15 5.53 18.00 3.91
C ASN A 15 4.04 18.35 3.94
N GLU A 16 3.64 19.40 3.22
CA GLU A 16 2.26 19.89 3.17
C GLU A 16 1.27 18.77 2.78
N VAL A 17 1.66 17.88 1.86
CA VAL A 17 0.82 16.76 1.43
C VAL A 17 0.53 15.77 2.56
N VAL A 18 1.46 15.57 3.50
CA VAL A 18 1.26 14.69 4.67
C VAL A 18 0.24 15.33 5.61
N TYR A 19 0.38 16.63 5.88
CA TYR A 19 -0.63 17.39 6.63
C TYR A 19 -2.00 17.32 5.98
N TYR A 20 -2.07 17.55 4.66
CA TYR A 20 -3.31 17.47 3.89
C TYR A 20 -3.98 16.11 4.06
N CYS A 21 -3.23 15.01 3.90
CA CYS A 21 -3.75 13.66 4.05
C CYS A 21 -4.25 13.39 5.47
N CYS A 22 -3.46 13.71 6.49
CA CYS A 22 -3.86 13.51 7.88
C CYS A 22 -5.11 14.32 8.25
N ASN A 23 -5.17 15.59 7.84
CA ASN A 23 -6.33 16.43 8.06
C ASN A 23 -7.58 15.89 7.34
N HIS A 24 -7.43 15.45 6.09
CA HIS A 24 -8.54 14.85 5.32
C HIS A 24 -9.08 13.58 5.97
N VAL A 25 -8.22 12.69 6.46
CA VAL A 25 -8.66 11.48 7.15
C VAL A 25 -9.34 11.79 8.48
N LEU A 26 -8.77 12.69 9.29
CA LEU A 26 -9.28 12.97 10.63
C LEU A 26 -10.57 13.79 10.60
N SER A 27 -10.68 14.79 9.73
CA SER A 27 -11.86 15.67 9.64
C SER A 27 -13.13 14.94 9.21
N LYS A 28 -13.01 13.76 8.59
CA LYS A 28 -14.14 12.88 8.27
C LYS A 28 -14.69 12.11 9.47
N LYS A 29 -13.89 11.94 10.52
CA LYS A 29 -14.20 11.02 11.64
C LYS A 29 -14.33 11.73 12.98
N PHE A 30 -13.73 12.90 13.13
CA PHE A 30 -13.57 13.59 14.41
C PHE A 30 -13.79 15.10 14.27
N ASP A 31 -14.18 15.73 15.36
CA ASP A 31 -14.08 17.18 15.53
C ASP A 31 -12.64 17.55 15.90
N ILE A 32 -11.88 18.04 14.92
CA ILE A 32 -10.46 18.37 15.06
C ILE A 32 -10.15 19.30 16.25
N ASN A 33 -11.07 20.20 16.60
CA ASN A 33 -10.81 21.21 17.61
C ASN A 33 -11.12 20.70 19.04
N ASN A 34 -12.02 19.73 19.16
CA ASN A 34 -12.59 19.33 20.45
C ASN A 34 -12.25 17.89 20.83
N ASP A 35 -11.93 17.02 19.87
CA ASP A 35 -11.69 15.60 20.14
C ASP A 35 -10.24 15.33 20.56
N ASP A 36 -10.13 14.45 21.56
CA ASP A 36 -8.90 13.80 21.98
C ASP A 36 -8.93 12.34 21.54
N VAL A 37 -7.88 11.91 20.84
CA VAL A 37 -7.73 10.53 20.37
C VAL A 37 -6.47 9.93 20.94
N GLU A 38 -6.54 8.68 21.38
CA GLU A 38 -5.36 7.94 21.84
C GLU A 38 -4.40 7.69 20.67
N GLU A 39 -3.09 7.76 20.95
CA GLU A 39 -2.06 7.56 19.92
C GLU A 39 -2.18 6.20 19.23
N ILE A 40 -2.56 5.14 19.98
CA ILE A 40 -2.75 3.79 19.44
C ILE A 40 -3.86 3.74 18.38
N VAL A 41 -4.92 4.52 18.55
CA VAL A 41 -6.05 4.60 17.60
C VAL A 41 -5.61 5.33 16.33
N LEU A 42 -4.86 6.44 16.48
CA LEU A 42 -4.29 7.15 15.33
C LEU A 42 -3.31 6.28 14.56
N LYS A 43 -2.45 5.57 15.28
CA LYS A 43 -1.49 4.62 14.70
C LYS A 43 -2.20 3.53 13.90
N ASP A 44 -3.23 2.89 14.45
CA ASP A 44 -4.00 1.89 13.72
C ASP A 44 -4.68 2.47 12.46
N MET A 45 -5.20 3.69 12.54
CA MET A 45 -5.81 4.34 11.37
C MET A 45 -4.83 4.63 10.24
N PHE A 46 -3.59 5.01 10.58
CA PHE A 46 -2.61 5.54 9.64
C PHE A 46 -1.55 4.52 9.20
N VAL A 47 -1.10 3.65 10.11
CA VAL A 47 -0.11 2.61 9.82
C VAL A 47 -0.75 1.38 9.18
N ASN A 48 -2.03 1.09 9.44
CA ASN A 48 -2.72 0.06 8.69
C ASN A 48 -2.89 0.51 7.23
N TYR A 49 -2.05 -0.01 6.32
CA TYR A 49 -2.01 0.42 4.92
C TYR A 49 -3.35 0.27 4.21
N GLU A 50 -4.14 -0.76 4.54
CA GLU A 50 -5.47 -0.93 3.95
C GLU A 50 -6.43 0.18 4.37
N ASN A 51 -6.44 0.53 5.66
CA ASN A 51 -7.23 1.65 6.18
C ASN A 51 -6.78 2.97 5.58
N PHE A 52 -5.45 3.20 5.55
CA PHE A 52 -4.84 4.38 4.97
C PHE A 52 -5.21 4.56 3.50
N ASN A 53 -5.03 3.51 2.68
CA ASN A 53 -5.33 3.54 1.26
C ASN A 53 -6.82 3.80 1.00
N LYS A 54 -7.72 3.12 1.73
CA LYS A 54 -9.17 3.35 1.64
C LYS A 54 -9.57 4.76 2.03
N ALA A 55 -8.98 5.32 3.08
CA ALA A 55 -9.33 6.64 3.61
C ALA A 55 -8.94 7.80 2.68
N LEU A 56 -7.89 7.61 1.86
CA LEU A 56 -7.37 8.61 0.92
C LEU A 56 -7.80 8.38 -0.52
N ASN A 57 -8.49 7.29 -0.83
CA ASN A 57 -8.88 6.96 -2.20
C ASN A 57 -9.70 8.07 -2.89
N ASP A 58 -10.53 8.80 -2.13
CA ASP A 58 -11.35 9.90 -2.65
C ASP A 58 -10.57 11.21 -2.88
N CYS A 59 -9.39 11.37 -2.27
CA CYS A 59 -8.52 12.52 -2.49
C CYS A 59 -7.24 12.19 -3.28
N ALA A 60 -7.09 10.95 -3.75
CA ALA A 60 -5.94 10.49 -4.54
C ALA A 60 -5.67 11.40 -5.75
N GLY A 61 -6.72 11.84 -6.46
CA GLY A 61 -6.58 12.77 -7.58
C GLY A 61 -5.94 14.11 -7.19
N THR A 62 -6.24 14.62 -5.98
CA THR A 62 -5.61 15.84 -5.45
C THR A 62 -4.15 15.58 -5.10
N ILE A 63 -3.86 14.46 -4.43
CA ILE A 63 -2.51 14.04 -4.06
C ILE A 63 -1.61 14.00 -5.30
N TYR A 64 -2.03 13.29 -6.35
CA TYR A 64 -1.21 13.12 -7.55
C TYR A 64 -1.08 14.41 -8.37
N LYS A 65 -2.16 15.18 -8.54
CA LYS A 65 -2.17 16.32 -9.48
C LYS A 65 -1.71 17.64 -8.86
N LYS A 66 -2.07 17.89 -7.60
CA LYS A 66 -1.74 19.16 -6.92
C LYS A 66 -0.38 19.06 -6.25
N TYR A 67 -0.10 17.94 -5.62
CA TYR A 67 1.10 17.76 -4.80
C TYR A 67 2.20 16.97 -5.51
N GLU A 68 1.93 16.43 -6.70
CA GLU A 68 2.88 15.61 -7.48
C GLU A 68 3.53 14.50 -6.63
N ALA A 69 2.74 13.96 -5.69
CA ALA A 69 3.22 13.04 -4.67
C ALA A 69 2.63 11.65 -4.85
N GLU A 70 3.42 10.63 -4.51
CA GLU A 70 3.00 9.25 -4.51
C GLU A 70 2.46 8.82 -3.15
N LEU A 71 1.41 7.98 -3.18
CA LEU A 71 0.75 7.51 -1.96
C LEU A 71 1.70 6.73 -1.05
N ASP A 72 2.63 5.97 -1.64
CA ASP A 72 3.62 5.18 -0.92
C ASP A 72 4.63 6.08 -0.18
N ASP A 73 5.01 7.23 -0.75
CA ASP A 73 5.93 8.16 -0.08
C ASP A 73 5.25 8.90 1.07
N ILE A 74 3.96 9.21 0.92
CA ILE A 74 3.15 9.75 2.02
C ILE A 74 3.06 8.70 3.14
N TYR A 75 2.79 7.44 2.81
CA TYR A 75 2.72 6.36 3.79
C TYR A 75 4.05 6.16 4.54
N LYS A 76 5.20 6.22 3.86
CA LYS A 76 6.53 6.16 4.50
C LYS A 76 6.71 7.27 5.54
N ASN A 77 6.37 8.51 5.18
CA ASN A 77 6.46 9.64 6.11
C ASN A 77 5.55 9.44 7.33
N ILE A 78 4.35 8.90 7.12
CA ILE A 78 3.41 8.62 8.21
C ILE A 78 3.90 7.49 9.10
N CYS A 79 4.46 6.41 8.57
CA CYS A 79 5.05 5.35 9.38
C CYS A 79 6.19 5.89 10.27
N ASN A 80 7.04 6.76 9.70
CA ASN A 80 8.10 7.42 10.46
C ASN A 80 7.56 8.28 11.61
N LEU A 81 6.41 8.95 11.47
CA LEU A 81 5.77 9.70 12.56
C LEU A 81 5.41 8.82 13.77
N PHE A 82 5.07 7.55 13.52
CA PHE A 82 4.69 6.58 14.55
C PHE A 82 5.83 5.62 14.94
N ASN A 83 7.06 5.91 14.50
CA ASN A 83 8.23 5.05 14.65
C ASN A 83 7.99 3.59 14.19
N GLU A 84 7.29 3.44 13.06
CA GLU A 84 7.03 2.15 12.42
C GLU A 84 7.80 2.00 11.13
N ASP A 85 8.21 0.77 10.82
CA ASP A 85 8.74 0.46 9.50
C ASP A 85 7.61 0.53 8.47
N PHE A 86 7.85 1.12 7.31
CA PHE A 86 6.87 1.17 6.23
C PHE A 86 6.73 -0.18 5.53
N ASP A 87 7.79 -1.00 5.50
CA ASP A 87 7.72 -2.37 4.98
C ASP A 87 7.34 -3.30 6.14
N ASN A 88 6.05 -3.27 6.48
CA ASN A 88 5.47 -3.97 7.62
C ASN A 88 4.38 -4.97 7.19
N ALA A 89 3.76 -5.62 8.18
CA ALA A 89 2.72 -6.62 7.98
C ALA A 89 1.52 -6.12 7.17
N TYR A 90 1.12 -4.85 7.35
CA TYR A 90 -0.04 -4.30 6.65
C TYR A 90 0.24 -4.13 5.16
N VAL A 91 1.41 -3.62 4.79
CA VAL A 91 1.84 -3.50 3.40
C VAL A 91 2.00 -4.88 2.76
N PHE A 92 2.58 -5.84 3.48
CA PHE A 92 2.67 -7.22 3.02
C PHE A 92 1.29 -7.82 2.71
N ASN A 93 0.35 -7.74 3.67
CA ASN A 93 -1.00 -8.29 3.51
C ASN A 93 -1.77 -7.63 2.35
N TYR A 94 -1.62 -6.31 2.21
CA TYR A 94 -2.20 -5.56 1.10
C TYR A 94 -1.64 -6.04 -0.26
N ARG A 95 -0.31 -6.18 -0.38
CA ARG A 95 0.34 -6.65 -1.61
C ARG A 95 -0.05 -8.11 -1.92
N LEU A 96 -0.06 -8.97 -0.91
CA LEU A 96 -0.44 -10.39 -1.04
C LEU A 96 -1.86 -10.54 -1.58
N THR A 97 -2.81 -9.76 -1.08
CA THR A 97 -4.22 -9.80 -1.53
C THR A 97 -4.34 -9.53 -3.04
N ARG A 98 -3.45 -8.71 -3.60
CA ARG A 98 -3.46 -8.35 -5.03
C ARG A 98 -2.89 -9.45 -5.93
N VAL A 99 -2.16 -10.42 -5.39
CA VAL A 99 -1.56 -11.52 -6.16
C VAL A 99 -2.21 -12.88 -5.89
N LYS A 100 -2.84 -13.06 -4.72
CA LYS A 100 -3.34 -14.37 -4.26
C LYS A 100 -4.48 -14.95 -5.10
N ASN A 101 -5.35 -14.11 -5.66
CA ASN A 101 -6.58 -14.54 -6.33
C ASN A 101 -6.55 -14.28 -7.85
N GLN A 102 -5.36 -14.33 -8.46
CA GLN A 102 -5.20 -14.15 -9.90
C GLN A 102 -5.35 -15.51 -10.60
N GLU A 103 -6.19 -15.59 -11.62
CA GLU A 103 -6.40 -16.80 -12.41
C GLU A 103 -5.61 -16.72 -13.72
N PRO A 104 -4.91 -17.79 -14.15
CA PRO A 104 -4.14 -17.77 -15.40
C PRO A 104 -4.91 -17.26 -16.62
N LYS A 105 -6.19 -17.63 -16.71
CA LYS A 105 -7.09 -17.24 -17.79
C LYS A 105 -7.17 -15.72 -17.99
N GLN A 106 -7.11 -14.93 -16.92
CA GLN A 106 -7.15 -13.46 -16.97
C GLN A 106 -5.98 -12.86 -17.75
N PHE A 107 -4.88 -13.59 -17.87
CA PHE A 107 -3.68 -13.19 -18.62
C PHE A 107 -3.67 -13.81 -20.02
N LEU A 108 -4.06 -15.08 -20.12
CA LEU A 108 -4.01 -15.84 -21.37
C LEU A 108 -5.07 -15.39 -22.37
N ASP A 109 -6.21 -14.88 -21.92
CA ASP A 109 -7.30 -14.40 -22.77
C ASP A 109 -7.05 -12.98 -23.35
N ILE A 110 -5.94 -12.33 -23.00
CA ILE A 110 -5.56 -11.02 -23.57
C ILE A 110 -5.12 -11.23 -25.03
N GLU A 111 -5.88 -10.70 -25.98
CA GLU A 111 -5.61 -10.85 -27.42
C GLU A 111 -4.36 -10.08 -27.90
N ASP A 112 -4.19 -8.86 -27.40
CA ASP A 112 -3.04 -8.02 -27.75
C ASP A 112 -1.78 -8.51 -27.02
N LYS A 113 -0.80 -9.01 -27.79
CA LYS A 113 0.40 -9.64 -27.23
C LYS A 113 1.26 -8.68 -26.40
N ASP A 114 1.41 -7.44 -26.84
CA ASP A 114 2.22 -6.44 -26.13
C ASP A 114 1.58 -6.08 -24.78
N THR A 115 0.25 -5.95 -24.77
CA THR A 115 -0.53 -5.80 -23.53
C THR A 115 -0.45 -7.02 -22.65
N GLN A 116 -0.54 -8.23 -23.22
CA GLN A 116 -0.41 -9.49 -22.48
C GLN A 116 0.93 -9.57 -21.76
N GLU A 117 2.03 -9.34 -22.48
CA GLU A 117 3.39 -9.32 -21.92
C GLU A 117 3.51 -8.28 -20.80
N THR A 118 3.02 -7.06 -21.04
CA THR A 118 3.05 -5.98 -20.04
C THR A 118 2.29 -6.34 -18.77
N VAL A 119 1.12 -6.96 -18.89
CA VAL A 119 0.29 -7.35 -17.74
C VAL A 119 0.95 -8.51 -16.96
N ILE A 120 1.58 -9.46 -17.66
CA ILE A 120 2.35 -10.55 -17.05
C ILE A 120 3.56 -10.00 -16.29
N GLN A 121 4.32 -9.09 -16.91
CA GLN A 121 5.47 -8.45 -16.27
C GLN A 121 5.03 -7.71 -15.00
N LYS A 122 3.95 -6.93 -15.06
CA LYS A 122 3.38 -6.25 -13.88
C LYS A 122 2.93 -7.21 -12.78
N PHE A 123 2.52 -8.42 -13.12
CA PHE A 123 2.16 -9.44 -12.13
C PHE A 123 3.40 -10.05 -11.48
N GLU A 124 4.43 -10.34 -12.28
CA GLU A 124 5.75 -10.75 -11.78
C GLU A 124 6.37 -9.70 -10.86
N ASP A 125 6.39 -8.43 -11.27
CA ASP A 125 6.96 -7.34 -10.49
C ASP A 125 6.28 -7.21 -9.11
N LYS A 126 4.96 -7.43 -9.05
CA LYS A 126 4.21 -7.45 -7.78
C LYS A 126 4.65 -8.62 -6.88
N ILE A 127 4.87 -9.80 -7.44
CA ILE A 127 5.36 -10.97 -6.69
C ILE A 127 6.79 -10.69 -6.20
N ASN A 128 7.68 -10.21 -7.07
CA ASN A 128 9.06 -9.89 -6.73
C ASN A 128 9.15 -8.81 -5.65
N THR A 129 8.31 -7.78 -5.71
CA THR A 129 8.21 -6.75 -4.66
C THR A 129 7.90 -7.35 -3.29
N ILE A 130 7.06 -8.40 -3.23
CA ILE A 130 6.77 -9.10 -1.96
C ILE A 130 7.98 -9.95 -1.54
N LEU A 131 8.61 -10.66 -2.47
CA LEU A 131 9.79 -11.49 -2.18
C LEU A 131 11.00 -10.68 -1.71
N GLU A 132 11.12 -9.45 -2.19
CA GLU A 132 12.21 -8.54 -1.86
C GLU A 132 11.97 -7.73 -0.59
N SER A 133 10.72 -7.69 -0.12
CA SER A 133 10.31 -6.93 1.06
C SER A 133 11.05 -7.40 2.32
N LYS A 134 11.43 -6.43 3.15
CA LYS A 134 12.08 -6.64 4.45
C LYS A 134 11.20 -7.50 5.34
N TYR A 135 9.91 -7.14 5.48
CA TYR A 135 8.97 -7.90 6.32
C TYR A 135 8.88 -9.37 5.90
N TYR A 136 8.78 -9.63 4.60
CA TYR A 136 8.73 -10.99 4.09
C TYR A 136 10.02 -11.76 4.40
N LYS A 137 11.19 -11.17 4.11
CA LYS A 137 12.49 -11.81 4.36
C LYS A 137 12.71 -12.16 5.83
N GLU A 138 12.31 -11.28 6.75
CA GLU A 138 12.43 -11.49 8.20
C GLU A 138 11.44 -12.54 8.73
N ASN A 139 10.34 -12.82 8.01
CA ASN A 139 9.27 -13.73 8.45
C ASN A 139 9.05 -14.89 7.46
N LYS A 140 10.05 -15.20 6.63
CA LYS A 140 9.92 -16.12 5.49
C LYS A 140 9.31 -17.46 5.86
N ASP A 141 9.79 -18.09 6.93
CA ASP A 141 9.35 -19.42 7.38
C ASP A 141 7.84 -19.52 7.66
N LYS A 142 7.19 -18.38 7.96
CA LYS A 142 5.73 -18.32 8.22
C LYS A 142 4.93 -17.90 7.00
N LEU A 143 5.56 -17.23 6.04
CA LEU A 143 4.88 -16.52 4.96
C LEU A 143 5.11 -17.16 3.59
N GLU A 144 6.12 -18.01 3.42
CA GLU A 144 6.47 -18.58 2.10
C GLU A 144 5.32 -19.39 1.48
N GLU A 145 4.55 -20.13 2.29
CA GLU A 145 3.40 -20.90 1.83
C GLU A 145 2.35 -20.01 1.15
N SER A 146 2.21 -18.75 1.60
CA SER A 146 1.24 -17.81 1.05
C SER A 146 1.56 -17.39 -0.40
N LEU A 147 2.82 -17.56 -0.84
CA LEU A 147 3.28 -17.20 -2.18
C LEU A 147 3.44 -18.39 -3.13
N ILE A 148 3.31 -19.64 -2.67
CA ILE A 148 3.41 -20.82 -3.53
C ILE A 148 2.39 -20.76 -4.68
N ILE A 149 1.13 -20.45 -4.37
CA ILE A 149 0.07 -20.36 -5.38
C ILE A 149 0.35 -19.22 -6.37
N PRO A 150 0.57 -17.95 -5.95
CA PRO A 150 0.95 -16.86 -6.85
C PRO A 150 2.13 -17.17 -7.77
N GLN A 151 3.21 -17.76 -7.24
CA GLN A 151 4.39 -18.10 -8.04
C GLN A 151 4.09 -19.17 -9.08
N ARG A 152 3.40 -20.26 -8.69
CA ARG A 152 2.98 -21.31 -9.63
C ARG A 152 2.03 -20.78 -10.70
N THR A 153 1.12 -19.87 -10.33
CA THR A 153 0.24 -19.19 -11.30
C THR A 153 1.07 -18.43 -12.33
N LEU A 154 2.07 -17.65 -11.91
CA LEU A 154 2.97 -16.94 -12.83
C LEU A 154 3.74 -17.89 -13.74
N GLU A 155 4.31 -18.97 -13.19
CA GLU A 155 5.03 -20.00 -13.96
C GLU A 155 4.13 -20.62 -15.05
N LEU A 156 2.90 -20.98 -14.69
CA LEU A 156 1.91 -21.53 -15.63
C LEU A 156 1.62 -20.55 -16.77
N ILE A 157 1.36 -19.28 -16.43
CA ILE A 157 1.08 -18.23 -17.42
C ILE A 157 2.28 -18.08 -18.38
N LYS A 158 3.49 -17.92 -17.85
CA LYS A 158 4.72 -17.76 -18.65
C LYS A 158 4.97 -18.97 -19.55
N SER A 159 4.73 -20.18 -19.05
CA SER A 159 4.91 -21.42 -19.83
C SER A 159 3.92 -21.53 -21.00
N ALA A 160 2.71 -21.00 -20.85
CA ALA A 160 1.64 -21.06 -21.84
C ALA A 160 1.78 -19.99 -22.93
N VAL A 161 2.26 -18.79 -22.57
CA VAL A 161 2.40 -17.67 -23.53
C VAL A 161 3.55 -17.88 -24.53
N ARG A 162 4.52 -18.77 -24.23
CA ARG A 162 5.66 -19.12 -25.10
C ARG A 162 6.25 -17.92 -25.85
N HIS A 163 7.03 -17.13 -25.13
CA HIS A 163 8.16 -16.38 -25.67
C HIS A 163 9.31 -16.37 -24.66
N TYR A 164 10.05 -17.48 -24.57
CA TYR A 164 11.51 -17.55 -24.31
C TYR A 164 12.05 -18.84 -24.93
#